data_AF-A0A847D490-F1
#
_entry.id   AF-A0A847D490-F1
#
_cell.length_a   1.000
_cell.length_b   1.000
_cell.length_c   1.000
_cell.angle_alpha   90.00
_cell.angle_beta   90.00
_cell.angle_gamma   90.00
#
_symmetry.space_group_name_H-M   'P 1'
#
loop_
_entity.id
_entity.type
_entity.pdbx_description
1 polymer ?
#
loop_
_entity_poly.entity_id
_entity_poly.type
_entity_poly.pdbx_seq_one_letter_code
_entity_poly.pdbx_strand_id
1 'polypeptide(L)'
;MQIDVPIQLPSQLEDEIRKTIASVIIEGAKQATNLYYDLPPYPNKTQLKKALGVGDDKVKQWIAEGLQVTRFSNSDQRFDREDVRRFFNDRKI
;
A
#
# COMPACT_ATOMS: atom_id res chain seq x y z
N MET A 1 -17.88 -33.49 31.96
CA MET A 1 -17.78 -32.11 32.50
C MET A 1 -16.95 -31.32 31.50
N GLN A 2 -17.52 -30.28 30.90
CA GLN A 2 -16.79 -29.33 30.06
C GLN A 2 -16.24 -28.24 30.98
N ILE A 3 -14.92 -28.07 30.98
CA ILE A 3 -14.24 -27.03 31.77
C ILE A 3 -13.96 -25.89 30.80
N ASP A 4 -14.82 -24.88 30.82
CA ASP A 4 -14.59 -23.62 30.12
C ASP A 4 -13.71 -22.75 31.03
N VAL A 5 -12.40 -22.75 30.79
CA VAL A 5 -11.48 -21.84 31.48
C VAL A 5 -11.39 -20.56 30.65
N PRO A 6 -11.80 -19.40 31.17
CA PRO A 6 -11.63 -18.15 30.45
C PRO A 6 -10.13 -17.84 30.35
N ILE A 7 -9.60 -17.87 29.13
CA ILE A 7 -8.24 -17.43 28.83
C ILE A 7 -8.19 -15.92 29.05
N GLN A 8 -7.67 -15.50 30.21
CA GLN A 8 -7.33 -14.10 30.45
C GLN A 8 -5.98 -13.84 29.81
N LEU A 9 -5.97 -13.06 28.72
CA LEU A 9 -4.72 -12.62 28.10
C LEU A 9 -3.92 -11.78 29.13
N PRO A 10 -2.68 -12.16 29.46
CA PRO A 10 -1.85 -11.35 30.34
C PRO A 10 -1.56 -10.01 29.68
N SER A 11 -1.70 -8.91 30.44
CA SER A 11 -1.52 -7.54 29.95
C SER A 11 -0.16 -7.29 29.27
N GLN A 12 0.88 -8.01 29.69
CA GLN A 12 2.20 -7.98 29.03
C GLN A 12 2.16 -8.50 27.59
N LEU A 13 1.35 -9.53 27.31
CA LEU A 13 1.19 -10.07 25.97
C LEU A 13 0.40 -9.10 25.07
N GLU A 14 -0.56 -8.36 25.62
CA GLU A 14 -1.25 -7.31 24.86
C GLU A 14 -0.30 -6.19 24.43
N ASP A 15 0.61 -5.76 25.31
CA ASP A 15 1.58 -4.70 25.01
C ASP A 15 2.60 -5.15 23.96
N GLU A 16 3.05 -6.41 24.00
CA GLU A 16 3.93 -6.96 22.97
C GLU A 16 3.22 -7.06 21.62
N ILE A 17 1.97 -7.54 21.58
CA ILE A 17 1.17 -7.60 20.36
C ILE A 17 0.98 -6.19 19.78
N ARG A 18 0.66 -5.18 20.60
CA ARG A 18 0.53 -3.79 20.15
C ARG A 18 1.83 -3.25 19.55
N LYS A 19 2.98 -3.52 20.19
CA LYS A 19 4.29 -3.10 19.70
C LYS A 19 4.65 -3.77 18.38
N THR A 20 4.41 -5.07 18.24
CA THR A 20 4.68 -5.80 17.00
C THR A 20 3.80 -5.32 15.85
N ILE A 21 2.51 -5.07 16.11
CA ILE A 21 1.62 -4.51 15.09
C ILE A 21 2.10 -3.11 14.67
N ALA A 22 2.43 -2.26 15.65
CA ALA A 22 2.95 -0.91 15.37
C ALA A 22 4.26 -0.94 14.57
N SER A 23 5.19 -1.86 14.88
CA SER A 23 6.44 -1.98 14.14
C SER A 23 6.22 -2.45 12.70
N VAL A 24 5.33 -3.42 12.47
CA VAL A 24 4.98 -3.88 11.13
C VAL A 24 4.36 -2.76 10.30
N ILE A 25 3.48 -1.95 10.90
CA ILE A 25 2.87 -0.79 10.24
C ILE A 25 3.95 0.26 9.92
N ILE A 26 4.83 0.59 10.86
CA ILE A 26 5.91 1.57 10.66
C ILE A 26 6.90 1.10 9.59
N GLU A 27 7.26 -0.18 9.56
CA GLU A 27 8.15 -0.74 8.54
C GLU A 27 7.48 -0.75 7.17
N GLY A 28 6.20 -1.13 7.08
CA GLY A 28 5.41 -1.03 5.86
C GLY A 28 5.33 0.41 5.34
N ALA A 29 5.10 1.38 6.23
CA ALA A 29 5.06 2.79 5.89
C ALA A 29 6.43 3.32 5.43
N LYS A 30 7.53 2.92 6.08
CA LYS A 30 8.90 3.29 5.67
C LYS A 30 9.26 2.72 4.30
N GLN A 31 8.87 1.47 4.01
CA GLN A 31 9.05 0.90 2.68
C GLN A 31 8.23 1.68 1.66
N ALA A 32 6.96 1.98 1.95
CA ALA A 32 6.08 2.77 1.09
C ALA A 32 6.63 4.18 0.81
N THR A 33 7.26 4.84 1.78
CA THR A 33 7.89 6.16 1.57
C THR A 33 9.03 6.13 0.56
N ASN A 34 9.74 5.00 0.38
CA ASN A 34 10.79 4.86 -0.62
C ASN A 34 10.28 4.45 -2.02
N LEU A 35 9.11 3.78 -2.12
CA LEU A 35 8.60 3.26 -3.40
C LEU A 35 8.31 4.35 -4.45
N TYR A 36 7.98 5.57 -4.01
CA TYR A 36 7.70 6.69 -4.92
C TYR A 36 8.95 7.36 -5.49
N TYR A 37 10.08 7.31 -4.79
CA TYR A 37 11.31 7.97 -5.25
C TYR A 37 11.94 7.27 -6.45
N ASP A 38 11.74 5.96 -6.56
CA ASP A 38 12.24 5.15 -7.68
C ASP A 38 11.32 5.20 -8.92
N LEU A 39 10.14 5.83 -8.83
CA LEU A 39 9.29 6.03 -9.98
C LEU A 39 9.83 7.17 -10.87
N PRO A 40 9.89 6.98 -12.21
CA PRO A 40 10.15 8.08 -13.13
C PRO A 40 9.02 9.14 -13.02
N PRO A 41 9.15 10.32 -13.65
CA PRO A 41 8.08 11.33 -13.60
C PRO A 41 6.74 10.85 -14.18
N TYR A 42 6.79 10.03 -15.23
CA TYR A 42 5.63 9.45 -15.90
C TYR A 42 5.80 7.94 -16.10
N PRO A 43 5.69 7.12 -15.04
CA PRO A 43 5.75 5.67 -15.15
C PRO A 43 4.64 5.15 -16.06
N ASN A 44 4.99 4.15 -16.87
CA ASN A 44 3.99 3.31 -17.51
C ASN A 44 3.43 2.27 -16.52
N LYS A 45 2.37 1.58 -16.90
CA LYS A 45 1.72 0.55 -16.07
C LYS A 45 2.70 -0.53 -15.58
N THR A 46 3.64 -0.95 -16.41
CA THR A 46 4.64 -1.99 -16.04
C THR A 46 5.60 -1.49 -14.97
N GLN A 47 6.07 -0.25 -15.09
CA GLN A 47 6.95 0.38 -14.12
C GLN A 47 6.24 0.60 -12.78
N LEU A 48 4.98 1.07 -12.81
CA LEU A 48 4.18 1.28 -11.61
C LEU A 48 3.98 -0.03 -10.84
N LYS A 49 3.66 -1.13 -11.54
CA LYS A 49 3.54 -2.47 -10.94
C LYS A 49 4.83 -2.95 -10.30
N LYS A 50 5.96 -2.77 -11.00
CA LYS A 50 7.26 -3.21 -10.51
C LYS A 50 7.67 -2.44 -9.25
N ALA A 51 7.50 -1.12 -9.27
CA ALA A 51 7.83 -0.26 -8.14
C ALA A 51 6.97 -0.55 -6.91
N LEU A 52 5.68 -0.85 -7.10
CA LEU A 52 4.74 -1.08 -5.98
C LEU A 52 4.57 -2.56 -5.62
N GLY A 53 5.21 -3.48 -6.35
CA GLY A 53 5.09 -4.93 -6.11
C GLY A 53 3.68 -5.50 -6.30
N VAL A 54 2.86 -4.89 -7.17
CA VAL A 54 1.44 -5.26 -7.33
C VAL A 54 1.11 -5.86 -8.69
N GLY A 55 0.02 -6.64 -8.71
CA GLY A 55 -0.58 -7.19 -9.92
C GLY A 55 -1.41 -6.18 -10.73
N ASP A 56 -1.79 -6.61 -11.94
CA ASP A 56 -2.54 -5.79 -12.90
C ASP A 56 -3.93 -5.38 -12.40
N ASP A 57 -4.56 -6.26 -11.61
CA ASP A 57 -5.91 -6.03 -11.06
C ASP A 57 -5.92 -4.94 -10.01
N LYS A 58 -4.86 -4.82 -9.19
CA LYS A 58 -4.73 -3.73 -8.22
C LYS A 58 -4.60 -2.38 -8.90
N VAL A 59 -3.82 -2.31 -9.98
CA VAL A 59 -3.71 -1.06 -10.75
C VAL A 59 -5.03 -0.69 -11.42
N LYS A 60 -5.76 -1.67 -11.97
CA LYS A 60 -7.12 -1.43 -12.53
C LYS A 60 -8.09 -0.94 -11.44
N GLN A 61 -8.05 -1.55 -10.27
CA GLN A 61 -8.84 -1.14 -9.11
C GLN A 61 -8.52 0.32 -8.75
N TRP A 62 -7.25 0.69 -8.63
CA TRP A 62 -6.88 2.07 -8.31
C TRP A 62 -7.33 3.08 -9.35
N ILE A 63 -7.23 2.75 -10.64
CA ILE A 63 -7.77 3.59 -11.72
C ILE A 63 -9.29 3.78 -11.56
N ALA A 64 -10.03 2.70 -11.28
CA ALA A 64 -11.47 2.77 -11.06
C ALA A 64 -11.83 3.60 -9.81
N GLU A 65 -10.95 3.61 -8.81
CA GLU A 65 -11.13 4.36 -7.57
C GLU A 65 -10.51 5.78 -7.62
N GLY A 66 -10.11 6.26 -8.81
CA GLY A 66 -9.73 7.66 -9.04
C GLY A 66 -8.24 7.95 -9.23
N LEU A 67 -7.38 6.94 -9.38
CA LEU A 67 -5.99 7.16 -9.78
C LEU A 67 -5.96 7.74 -11.20
N GLN A 68 -5.42 8.95 -11.35
CA GLN A 68 -5.35 9.63 -12.63
C GLN A 68 -4.41 8.90 -13.59
N VAL A 69 -4.89 8.74 -14.83
CA VAL A 69 -4.14 8.09 -15.91
C VAL A 69 -4.09 9.02 -17.11
N THR A 70 -2.89 9.28 -17.60
CA THR A 70 -2.63 10.06 -18.80
C THR A 70 -2.44 9.10 -19.96
N ARG A 71 -3.33 9.17 -20.95
CA ARG A 71 -3.25 8.36 -22.17
C ARG A 71 -2.38 9.09 -23.20
N PHE A 72 -1.17 8.59 -23.42
CA PHE A 72 -0.25 9.11 -24.46
C PHE A 72 -0.58 8.55 -25.84
N SER A 73 -1.10 7.32 -25.90
CA SER A 73 -1.62 6.69 -27.13
C SER A 73 -2.68 5.64 -26.79
N ASN A 74 -3.28 4.99 -27.79
CA ASN A 74 -4.27 3.94 -27.55
C ASN A 74 -3.74 2.78 -26.67
N SER A 75 -2.43 2.54 -26.69
CA SER A 75 -1.76 1.49 -25.92
C SER A 75 -0.80 2.01 -24.85
N ASP A 76 -0.43 3.30 -24.85
CA ASP A 76 0.46 3.89 -23.85
C ASP A 76 -0.34 4.67 -22.79
N GLN A 77 -0.41 4.08 -21.60
CA GLN A 77 -0.97 4.67 -20.40
C GLN A 77 0.15 4.96 -19.41
N ARG A 78 0.21 6.22 -19.00
CA ARG A 78 1.19 6.71 -18.02
C ARG A 78 0.49 7.34 -16.84
N PHE A 79 1.20 7.41 -15.72
CA PHE A 79 0.71 7.95 -14.47
C PHE A 79 1.66 9.06 -14.04
N ASP A 80 1.16 10.23 -13.65
CA ASP A 80 2.04 11.24 -13.05
C ASP A 80 2.47 10.76 -11.67
N ARG A 81 3.77 10.82 -11.38
CA ARG A 81 4.30 10.40 -10.08
C ARG A 81 3.66 11.16 -8.92
N GLU A 82 3.37 12.45 -9.08
CA GLU A 82 2.74 13.23 -8.02
C GLU A 82 1.27 12.85 -7.83
N ASP A 83 0.56 12.47 -8.89
CA ASP A 83 -0.82 11.98 -8.79
C ASP A 83 -0.86 10.61 -8.09
N VAL A 84 0.08 9.73 -8.42
CA VAL A 84 0.26 8.46 -7.72
C VAL A 84 0.51 8.71 -6.24
N ARG A 85 1.45 9.62 -5.92
CA ARG A 85 1.78 9.97 -4.54
C ARG A 85 0.59 10.56 -3.78
N ARG A 86 -0.16 11.49 -4.39
CA ARG A 86 -1.37 12.09 -3.80
C ARG A 86 -2.44 11.04 -3.55
N PHE A 87 -2.71 10.20 -4.54
CA PHE A 87 -3.69 9.12 -4.46
C PHE A 87 -3.49 8.22 -3.23
N PHE A 88 -2.24 7.85 -2.92
CA PHE A 88 -1.95 7.05 -1.74
C PHE A 88 -1.90 7.85 -0.44
N ASN A 89 -1.39 9.09 -0.46
CA ASN A 89 -1.37 9.96 0.72
C ASN A 89 -2.79 10.30 1.22
N ASP A 90 -3.72 10.55 0.30
CA ASP A 90 -5.11 10.89 0.61
C ASP A 90 -5.86 9.71 1.23
N ARG A 91 -5.37 8.48 1.02
CA ARG A 91 -5.98 7.24 1.50
C ARG A 91 -5.50 6.78 2.87
N LYS A 92 -4.48 7.43 3.46
CA LYS A 92 -3.85 7.09 4.75
C LYS A 92 -4.06 5.63 5.15
N ILE A 93 -3.40 4.74 4.40
CA ILE A 93 -3.05 3.40 4.89
C ILE A 93 -1.75 3.53 5.68
#